data_AF-A0A327NHU3-F1
#
_entry.id   AF-A0A327NHU3-F1
#
_cell.length_a   1.000
_cell.length_b   1.000
_cell.length_c   1.000
_cell.angle_alpha   90.00
_cell.angle_beta   90.00
_cell.angle_gamma   90.00
#
_symmetry.space_group_name_H-M   'P 1'
#
loop_
_entity.id
_entity.type
_entity.pdbx_description
1 polymer ?
#
loop_
_entity_poly.entity_id
_entity_poly.type
_entity_poly.pdbx_seq_one_letter_code
_entity_poly.pdbx_strand_id
1 'polypeptide(L)'
;MLLIEALRSALGTSFGLEQFPGFLKTADYKLQMVGPSGLDFNYSDYHLETQNEPIMLWFARETDRPVLARQEIADVHTLYRAAISNTKSTVHPNRHTPLELLWWEPTLAAQSANLLPLHWTSQGVLPMAVMRSAWNDPQATFVAIKGGTPNHSHAHMDAGSFVLEADGVRWAVDLGTESYDKMRAAKLDLWSYAQTSTRWTTFRVGPEGHNILRFGGAYQDIMGKGEITTLPAKKGAWETRSI
;
A
#
# COMPACT_ATOMS: atom_id res chain seq x y z
N MET A 1 -17.08 2.32 -4.81
CA MET A 1 -17.95 2.32 -3.60
C MET A 1 -18.99 3.41 -3.63
N LEU A 2 -18.66 4.69 -3.86
CA LEU A 2 -19.69 5.75 -3.99
C LEU A 2 -20.78 5.38 -5.00
N LEU A 3 -20.38 4.87 -6.17
CA LEU A 3 -21.33 4.34 -7.16
C LEU A 3 -22.16 3.17 -6.62
N ILE A 4 -21.56 2.24 -5.87
CA ILE A 4 -22.25 1.08 -5.29
C ILE A 4 -23.34 1.55 -4.31
N GLU A 5 -23.00 2.45 -3.38
CA GLU A 5 -23.95 2.99 -2.41
C GLU A 5 -25.02 3.85 -3.09
N ALA A 6 -24.66 4.63 -4.11
CA ALA A 6 -25.62 5.42 -4.89
C ALA A 6 -26.64 4.53 -5.61
N LEU A 7 -26.19 3.43 -6.23
CA LEU A 7 -27.07 2.48 -6.91
C LEU A 7 -27.95 1.71 -5.92
N ARG A 8 -27.40 1.25 -4.80
CA ARG A 8 -28.19 0.61 -3.72
C ARG A 8 -29.27 1.55 -3.19
N SER A 9 -28.93 2.82 -2.97
CA SER A 9 -29.86 3.83 -2.48
C SER A 9 -30.96 4.18 -3.51
N ALA A 10 -30.58 4.40 -4.77
CA ALA A 10 -31.52 4.84 -5.80
C ALA A 10 -32.35 3.70 -6.41
N LEU A 11 -31.78 2.49 -6.52
CA LEU A 11 -32.34 1.38 -7.29
C LEU A 11 -32.53 0.11 -6.46
N GLY A 12 -32.16 0.10 -5.18
CA GLY A 12 -32.24 -1.08 -4.31
C GLY A 12 -31.23 -2.18 -4.65
N THR A 13 -30.28 -1.94 -5.56
CA THR A 13 -29.28 -2.92 -5.99
C THR A 13 -27.98 -2.25 -6.43
N SER A 14 -26.85 -2.92 -6.23
CA SER A 14 -25.54 -2.55 -6.78
C SER A 14 -25.23 -3.24 -8.11
N PHE A 15 -26.14 -4.10 -8.60
CA PHE A 15 -25.89 -5.04 -9.70
C PHE A 15 -24.68 -5.96 -9.48
N GLY A 16 -24.31 -6.21 -8.22
CA GLY A 16 -23.20 -7.10 -7.86
C GLY A 16 -21.82 -6.51 -8.15
N LEU A 17 -21.68 -5.19 -8.30
CA LEU A 17 -20.40 -4.52 -8.55
C LEU A 17 -19.33 -4.83 -7.49
N GLU A 18 -19.71 -4.98 -6.23
CA GLU A 18 -18.84 -5.37 -5.13
C GLU A 18 -18.42 -6.84 -5.18
N GLN A 19 -19.16 -7.68 -5.90
CA GLN A 19 -18.90 -9.12 -6.00
C GLN A 19 -17.87 -9.45 -7.09
N PHE A 20 -17.44 -8.45 -7.88
CA PHE A 20 -16.41 -8.66 -8.89
C PHE A 20 -15.13 -9.21 -8.24
N PRO A 21 -14.47 -10.22 -8.86
CA PRO A 21 -13.27 -10.81 -8.32
C PRO A 21 -12.21 -9.76 -7.98
N GLY A 22 -11.74 -9.78 -6.73
CA GLY A 22 -10.71 -8.88 -6.24
C GLY A 22 -11.24 -7.60 -5.58
N PHE A 23 -12.48 -7.16 -5.85
CA PHE A 23 -12.98 -5.88 -5.34
C PHE A 23 -12.92 -5.79 -3.80
N LEU A 24 -13.56 -6.72 -3.09
CA LEU A 24 -13.52 -6.78 -1.62
C LEU A 24 -12.15 -7.16 -1.06
N LYS A 25 -11.32 -7.86 -1.85
CA LYS A 25 -9.95 -8.24 -1.46
C LYS A 25 -8.98 -7.05 -1.49
N THR A 26 -9.31 -5.97 -2.21
CA THR A 26 -8.50 -4.75 -2.23
C THR A 26 -8.28 -4.13 -0.84
N ALA A 27 -9.22 -4.33 0.08
CA ALA A 27 -9.04 -3.89 1.47
C ALA A 27 -7.83 -4.55 2.15
N ASP A 28 -7.52 -5.80 1.79
CA ASP A 28 -6.36 -6.50 2.32
C ASP A 28 -5.05 -5.88 1.81
N TYR A 29 -5.02 -5.39 0.57
CA TYR A 29 -3.86 -4.67 0.05
C TYR A 29 -3.55 -3.45 0.93
N LYS A 30 -4.55 -2.61 1.21
CA LYS A 30 -4.33 -1.42 2.05
C LYS A 30 -3.88 -1.79 3.46
N LEU A 31 -4.53 -2.78 4.08
CA LEU A 31 -4.15 -3.27 5.41
C LEU A 31 -2.71 -3.79 5.45
N GLN A 32 -2.28 -4.50 4.40
CA GLN A 32 -1.00 -5.21 4.38
C GLN A 32 0.19 -4.31 4.02
N MET A 33 -0.02 -3.22 3.26
CA MET A 33 1.06 -2.32 2.85
C MET A 33 1.60 -1.42 3.96
N VAL A 34 0.93 -1.35 5.11
CA VAL A 34 1.34 -0.53 6.26
C VAL A 34 2.37 -1.28 7.11
N GLY A 35 3.57 -0.70 7.26
CA GLY A 35 4.63 -1.20 8.14
C GLY A 35 4.40 -0.86 9.62
N PRO A 36 5.19 -1.42 10.55
CA PRO A 36 5.13 -1.15 11.99
C PRO A 36 5.21 0.34 12.36
N SER A 37 5.94 1.13 11.58
CA SER A 37 6.04 2.60 11.71
C SER A 37 4.74 3.35 11.39
N GLY A 38 3.74 2.67 10.83
CA GLY A 38 2.52 3.28 10.28
C GLY A 38 2.69 3.87 8.88
N LEU A 39 3.88 3.75 8.28
CA LEU A 39 4.14 4.22 6.91
C LEU A 39 3.76 3.14 5.89
N ASP A 40 3.15 3.57 4.79
CA ASP A 40 2.85 2.71 3.63
C ASP A 40 4.13 2.31 2.88
N PHE A 41 4.08 1.21 2.13
CA PHE A 41 5.04 0.96 1.06
C PHE A 41 4.74 1.88 -0.14
N ASN A 42 5.50 2.96 -0.24
CA ASN A 42 5.25 4.08 -1.14
C ASN A 42 5.86 3.92 -2.55
N TYR A 43 5.67 2.76 -3.18
CA TYR A 43 6.21 2.47 -4.50
C TYR A 43 5.55 3.29 -5.62
N SER A 44 6.20 3.37 -6.79
CA SER A 44 5.66 4.06 -7.97
C SER A 44 5.28 5.52 -7.68
N ASP A 45 4.30 6.10 -8.40
CA ASP A 45 3.90 7.50 -8.21
C ASP A 45 3.07 7.75 -6.93
N TYR A 46 3.52 7.25 -5.78
CA TYR A 46 2.87 7.46 -4.49
C TYR A 46 3.72 8.35 -3.58
N HIS A 47 3.07 9.29 -2.90
CA HIS A 47 3.67 10.10 -1.84
C HIS A 47 3.21 9.56 -0.49
N LEU A 48 4.13 9.44 0.47
CA LEU A 48 3.74 9.17 1.85
C LEU A 48 2.89 10.33 2.37
N GLU A 49 1.62 10.04 2.65
CA GLU A 49 0.67 10.99 3.20
C GLU A 49 0.03 10.40 4.45
N THR A 50 -0.08 11.19 5.51
CA THR A 50 -0.89 10.86 6.69
C THR A 50 -2.30 11.40 6.49
N GLN A 51 -3.06 10.76 5.61
CA GLN A 51 -4.47 11.08 5.35
C GLN A 51 -5.36 9.93 5.82
N ASN A 52 -6.51 10.25 6.40
CA ASN A 52 -7.49 9.21 6.75
C ASN A 52 -8.12 8.61 5.47
N GLU A 53 -8.57 7.37 5.55
CA GLU A 53 -9.15 6.60 4.45
C GLU A 53 -10.58 6.13 4.78
N PRO A 54 -11.59 7.02 4.63
CA PRO A 54 -13.01 6.76 4.89
C PRO A 54 -13.52 5.43 4.33
N ILE A 55 -12.96 5.03 3.19
CA ILE A 55 -13.25 3.81 2.45
C ILE A 55 -13.08 2.54 3.28
N MET A 56 -12.16 2.53 4.24
CA MET A 56 -11.86 1.37 5.05
C MET A 56 -13.00 1.03 6.04
N LEU A 57 -13.81 2.02 6.48
CA LEU A 57 -15.03 1.73 7.25
C LEU A 57 -16.08 1.00 6.41
N TRP A 58 -16.27 1.41 5.15
CA TRP A 58 -17.19 0.72 4.25
C TRP A 58 -16.75 -0.73 4.04
N PHE A 59 -15.45 -0.98 3.79
CA PHE A 59 -14.96 -2.35 3.64
C PHE A 59 -15.11 -3.17 4.93
N ALA A 60 -14.86 -2.57 6.10
CA ALA A 60 -15.09 -3.22 7.38
C ALA A 60 -16.55 -3.66 7.53
N ARG A 61 -17.50 -2.77 7.20
CA ARG A 61 -18.94 -3.04 7.19
C ARG A 61 -19.35 -4.13 6.20
N GLU A 62 -18.94 -4.01 4.95
CA GLU A 62 -19.34 -4.95 3.89
C GLU A 62 -18.73 -6.35 4.07
N THR A 63 -17.63 -6.47 4.80
CA THR A 63 -16.95 -7.76 5.02
C THR A 63 -17.07 -8.30 6.43
N ASP A 64 -17.73 -7.58 7.35
CA ASP A 64 -17.80 -7.91 8.78
C ASP A 64 -16.39 -8.13 9.38
N ARG A 65 -15.45 -7.23 9.03
CA ARG A 65 -14.04 -7.30 9.46
C ARG A 65 -13.64 -6.04 10.21
N PRO A 66 -13.73 -6.01 11.56
CA PRO A 66 -13.43 -4.82 12.37
C PRO A 66 -11.98 -4.36 12.24
N VAL A 67 -11.07 -5.29 11.94
CA VAL A 67 -9.65 -4.99 11.78
C VAL A 67 -9.37 -4.00 10.66
N LEU A 68 -10.22 -3.93 9.63
CA LEU A 68 -10.09 -2.97 8.53
C LEU A 68 -10.42 -1.53 8.97
N ALA A 69 -11.27 -1.36 9.97
CA ALA A 69 -11.67 -0.05 10.49
C ALA A 69 -10.68 0.55 11.50
N ARG A 70 -9.74 -0.25 12.03
CA ARG A 70 -8.93 0.14 13.19
C ARG A 70 -8.12 1.41 12.97
N GLN A 71 -7.40 1.50 11.86
CA GLN A 71 -6.59 2.68 11.54
C GLN A 71 -7.48 3.91 11.34
N GLU A 72 -8.57 3.73 10.60
CA GLU A 72 -9.51 4.81 10.32
C GLU A 72 -10.11 5.40 11.59
N ILE A 73 -10.50 4.56 12.55
CA ILE A 73 -10.99 5.01 13.86
C ILE A 73 -9.91 5.83 14.61
N ALA A 74 -8.65 5.38 14.56
CA ALA A 74 -7.55 6.10 15.20
C ALA A 74 -7.30 7.47 14.54
N ASP A 75 -7.41 7.54 13.22
CA ASP A 75 -7.25 8.75 12.42
C ASP A 75 -8.38 9.75 12.71
N VAL A 76 -9.64 9.29 12.75
CA VAL A 76 -10.80 10.10 13.16
C VAL A 76 -10.65 10.62 14.59
N HIS A 77 -10.18 9.80 15.52
CA HIS A 77 -9.89 10.27 16.88
C HIS A 77 -8.79 11.33 16.92
N THR A 78 -7.78 11.22 16.06
CA THR A 78 -6.71 12.21 15.94
C THR A 78 -7.24 13.53 15.40
N LEU A 79 -8.04 13.49 14.35
CA LEU A 79 -8.74 14.65 13.79
C LEU A 79 -9.65 15.32 14.82
N TYR A 80 -10.46 14.53 15.54
CA TYR A 80 -11.34 15.01 16.59
C TYR A 80 -10.57 15.72 17.72
N ARG A 81 -9.52 15.09 18.25
CA ARG A 81 -8.69 15.67 19.32
C ARG A 81 -8.05 16.99 18.91
N ALA A 82 -7.54 17.05 17.68
CA ALA A 82 -6.96 18.27 17.14
C ALA A 82 -8.00 19.39 17.03
N ALA A 83 -9.21 19.07 16.56
CA ALA A 83 -10.31 20.01 16.42
C ALA A 83 -10.77 20.58 17.78
N ILE A 84 -11.04 19.73 18.78
CA ILE A 84 -11.51 20.20 20.10
C ILE A 84 -10.42 20.96 20.87
N SER A 85 -9.15 20.69 20.56
CA SER A 85 -8.00 21.35 21.20
C SER A 85 -7.53 22.58 20.42
N ASN A 86 -8.16 22.89 19.28
CA ASN A 86 -7.75 23.96 18.36
C ASN A 86 -6.26 23.88 17.97
N THR A 87 -5.79 22.67 17.64
CA THR A 87 -4.40 22.40 17.23
C THR A 87 -4.35 21.82 15.81
N LYS A 88 -3.17 21.87 15.18
CA LYS A 88 -2.96 21.23 13.88
C LYS A 88 -2.92 19.71 14.04
N SER A 89 -3.78 19.01 13.31
CA SER A 89 -3.77 17.55 13.25
C SER A 89 -2.53 17.03 12.51
N THR A 90 -2.00 15.89 12.97
CA THR A 90 -0.97 15.10 12.26
C THR A 90 -1.57 14.25 11.13
N VAL A 91 -2.89 14.08 11.14
CA VAL A 91 -3.67 13.42 10.08
C VAL A 91 -4.44 14.48 9.28
N HIS A 92 -4.42 14.35 7.96
CA HIS A 92 -5.19 15.17 7.05
C HIS A 92 -6.56 14.54 6.78
N PRO A 93 -7.66 15.32 6.78
CA PRO A 93 -8.97 14.79 6.41
C PRO A 93 -9.04 14.60 4.89
N ASN A 94 -9.50 13.42 4.46
CA ASN A 94 -9.88 13.14 3.09
C ASN A 94 -11.15 13.93 2.73
N ARG A 95 -11.32 14.27 1.46
CA ARG A 95 -12.55 14.95 1.00
C ARG A 95 -13.83 14.15 1.24
N HIS A 96 -13.71 12.84 1.45
CA HIS A 96 -14.83 11.93 1.72
C HIS A 96 -15.00 11.60 3.22
N THR A 97 -14.25 12.23 4.14
CA THR A 97 -14.41 12.07 5.61
C THR A 97 -15.86 12.17 6.08
N PRO A 98 -16.71 13.07 5.56
CA PRO A 98 -18.13 13.11 5.97
C PRO A 98 -18.90 11.80 5.77
N LEU A 99 -18.47 10.92 4.85
CA LEU A 99 -19.13 9.63 4.59
C LEU A 99 -18.86 8.58 5.67
N GLU A 100 -17.86 8.78 6.53
CA GLU A 100 -17.61 7.89 7.68
C GLU A 100 -18.83 7.83 8.60
N LEU A 101 -19.61 8.91 8.72
CA LEU A 101 -20.86 8.91 9.48
C LEU A 101 -21.90 7.92 8.92
N LEU A 102 -21.86 7.65 7.61
CA LEU A 102 -22.77 6.73 6.94
C LEU A 102 -22.27 5.28 6.96
N TRP A 103 -20.95 5.09 7.04
CA TRP A 103 -20.31 3.78 6.99
C TRP A 103 -19.86 3.26 8.35
N TRP A 104 -19.95 4.08 9.38
CA TRP A 104 -19.70 3.69 10.75
C TRP A 104 -20.69 2.62 11.22
N GLU A 105 -20.18 1.47 11.61
CA GLU A 105 -20.95 0.39 12.22
C GLU A 105 -20.40 0.11 13.63
N PRO A 106 -21.03 0.68 14.68
CA PRO A 106 -20.50 0.61 16.05
C PRO A 106 -20.45 -0.83 16.60
N THR A 107 -21.29 -1.73 16.07
CA THR A 107 -21.31 -3.13 16.51
C THR A 107 -20.04 -3.90 16.12
N LEU A 108 -19.34 -3.48 15.06
CA LEU A 108 -18.06 -4.08 14.66
C LEU A 108 -16.94 -3.78 15.66
N ALA A 109 -16.93 -2.60 16.25
CA ALA A 109 -15.87 -2.19 17.18
C ALA A 109 -15.77 -3.08 18.43
N ALA A 110 -16.84 -3.81 18.77
CA ALA A 110 -16.89 -4.73 19.91
C ALA A 110 -16.32 -6.13 19.62
N GLN A 111 -16.03 -6.45 18.35
CA GLN A 111 -15.55 -7.77 17.96
C GLN A 111 -14.01 -7.89 18.12
N SER A 112 -13.53 -9.02 18.64
CA SER A 112 -12.09 -9.29 18.73
C SER A 112 -11.49 -9.48 17.33
N ALA A 113 -10.38 -8.81 17.03
CA ALA A 113 -9.71 -8.97 15.75
C ALA A 113 -9.18 -10.41 15.57
N ASN A 114 -9.50 -11.02 14.43
CA ASN A 114 -8.91 -12.29 14.01
C ASN A 114 -7.39 -12.17 13.88
N LEU A 115 -6.68 -13.29 14.05
CA LEU A 115 -5.25 -13.37 13.75
C LEU A 115 -5.04 -13.01 12.26
N LEU A 116 -4.36 -11.89 12.02
CA LEU A 116 -3.98 -11.46 10.69
C LEU A 116 -2.79 -12.30 10.20
N PRO A 117 -2.72 -12.61 8.89
CA PRO A 117 -1.63 -13.38 8.36
C PRO A 117 -0.31 -12.60 8.47
N LEU A 118 0.77 -13.30 8.77
CA LEU A 118 2.13 -12.75 8.84
C LEU A 118 2.80 -12.65 7.47
N HIS A 119 2.21 -13.27 6.45
CA HIS A 119 2.62 -13.15 5.07
C HIS A 119 1.41 -12.97 4.18
N TRP A 120 1.55 -12.17 3.13
CA TRP A 120 0.48 -11.90 2.18
C TRP A 120 1.07 -11.67 0.80
N THR A 121 0.36 -12.08 -0.24
CA THR A 121 0.74 -11.79 -1.63
C THR A 121 -0.47 -11.34 -2.42
N SER A 122 -0.27 -10.41 -3.35
CA SER A 122 -1.25 -10.07 -4.38
C SER A 122 -0.92 -10.74 -5.72
N GLN A 123 -1.92 -10.77 -6.57
CA GLN A 123 -1.79 -11.15 -7.97
C GLN A 123 -2.05 -9.93 -8.86
N GLY A 124 -1.82 -10.09 -10.17
CA GLY A 124 -2.10 -9.05 -11.17
C GLY A 124 -0.84 -8.61 -11.91
N VAL A 125 -0.90 -7.42 -12.52
CA VAL A 125 0.22 -6.87 -13.29
C VAL A 125 1.37 -6.43 -12.37
N LEU A 126 1.02 -5.90 -11.20
CA LEU A 126 1.97 -5.49 -10.14
C LEU A 126 1.75 -6.38 -8.90
N PRO A 127 2.20 -7.64 -8.91
CA PRO A 127 2.10 -8.48 -7.72
C PRO A 127 2.98 -7.93 -6.60
N MET A 128 2.52 -8.07 -5.36
CA MET A 128 3.20 -7.62 -4.15
C MET A 128 3.36 -8.80 -3.18
N ALA A 129 4.40 -8.76 -2.36
CA ALA A 129 4.58 -9.67 -1.24
C ALA A 129 4.85 -8.88 0.02
N VAL A 130 4.21 -9.27 1.11
CA VAL A 130 4.43 -8.72 2.44
C VAL A 130 4.76 -9.86 3.38
N MET A 131 5.75 -9.63 4.24
CA MET A 131 6.10 -10.50 5.35
C MET A 131 6.32 -9.63 6.59
N ARG A 132 5.83 -10.08 7.74
CA ARG A 132 6.06 -9.42 9.02
C ARG A 132 6.21 -10.42 10.15
N SER A 133 6.99 -10.09 11.18
CA SER A 133 7.16 -10.97 12.35
C SER A 133 5.99 -10.89 13.33
N ALA A 134 5.32 -9.74 13.42
CA ALA A 134 4.17 -9.52 14.29
C ALA A 134 3.27 -8.38 13.80
N TRP A 135 2.05 -8.32 14.34
CA TRP A 135 1.13 -7.19 14.24
C TRP A 135 1.10 -6.43 15.56
N ASN A 136 0.92 -5.11 15.52
CA ASN A 136 0.85 -4.24 16.70
C ASN A 136 2.13 -4.24 17.58
N ASP A 137 3.27 -4.57 16.99
CA ASP A 137 4.59 -4.45 17.64
C ASP A 137 5.44 -3.46 16.83
N PRO A 138 5.81 -2.29 17.38
CA PRO A 138 6.63 -1.31 16.68
C PRO A 138 8.05 -1.81 16.37
N GLN A 139 8.52 -2.87 17.04
CA GLN A 139 9.83 -3.48 16.81
C GLN A 139 9.79 -4.61 15.78
N ALA A 140 8.60 -4.97 15.27
CA ALA A 140 8.45 -6.08 14.33
C ALA A 140 9.31 -5.87 13.07
N THR A 141 9.85 -6.97 12.55
CA THR A 141 10.44 -6.98 11.21
C THR A 141 9.31 -6.97 10.19
N PHE A 142 9.39 -6.10 9.19
CA PHE A 142 8.44 -5.99 8.09
C PHE A 142 9.19 -5.81 6.78
N VAL A 143 8.82 -6.59 5.77
CA VAL A 143 9.32 -6.46 4.40
C VAL A 143 8.14 -6.44 3.46
N ALA A 144 8.08 -5.43 2.59
CA ALA A 144 7.17 -5.41 1.46
C ALA A 144 7.99 -5.33 0.16
N ILE A 145 7.64 -6.17 -0.81
CA ILE A 145 8.34 -6.32 -2.09
C ILE A 145 7.35 -6.07 -3.20
N LYS A 146 7.78 -5.29 -4.19
CA LYS A 146 7.04 -5.03 -5.42
C LYS A 146 7.59 -5.86 -6.56
N GLY A 147 6.73 -6.59 -7.27
CA GLY A 147 7.03 -7.18 -8.55
C GLY A 147 6.53 -6.34 -9.72
N GLY A 148 6.19 -7.02 -10.81
CA GLY A 148 5.56 -6.44 -11.98
C GLY A 148 6.55 -5.86 -12.98
N THR A 149 6.14 -4.80 -13.67
CA THR A 149 6.84 -4.29 -14.85
C THR A 149 6.93 -2.75 -14.83
N PRO A 150 8.00 -2.15 -15.38
CA PRO A 150 8.05 -0.70 -15.61
C PRO A 150 7.01 -0.23 -16.64
N ASN A 151 6.55 -1.10 -17.55
CA ASN A 151 5.56 -0.75 -18.57
C ASN A 151 4.12 -0.90 -18.04
N HIS A 152 3.82 -0.19 -16.95
CA HIS A 152 2.49 -0.06 -16.39
C HIS A 152 2.26 1.39 -15.98
N SER A 153 1.01 1.84 -16.01
CA SER A 153 0.67 3.22 -15.62
C SER A 153 1.25 3.52 -14.23
N HIS A 154 1.93 4.67 -14.11
CA HIS A 154 2.60 5.15 -12.90
C HIS A 154 3.78 4.32 -12.38
N ALA A 155 4.13 3.22 -13.05
CA ALA A 155 5.24 2.39 -12.61
C ALA A 155 6.59 3.08 -12.84
N HIS A 156 7.54 2.72 -11.99
CA HIS A 156 8.96 3.08 -12.11
C HIS A 156 9.75 1.87 -12.61
N MET A 157 11.06 2.02 -12.79
CA MET A 157 11.99 0.89 -12.98
C MET A 157 12.33 0.23 -11.64
N ASP A 158 11.30 -0.22 -10.93
CA ASP A 158 11.31 -0.65 -9.54
C ASP A 158 10.88 -2.13 -9.37
N ALA A 159 10.88 -2.94 -10.43
CA ALA A 159 10.55 -4.34 -10.29
C ALA A 159 11.58 -5.05 -9.40
N GLY A 160 11.11 -5.65 -8.31
CA GLY A 160 11.93 -6.24 -7.25
C GLY A 160 12.28 -5.28 -6.11
N SER A 161 11.77 -4.04 -6.11
CA SER A 161 12.03 -3.08 -5.04
C SER A 161 11.41 -3.52 -3.73
N PHE A 162 12.01 -3.11 -2.62
CA PHE A 162 11.49 -3.43 -1.29
C PHE A 162 11.67 -2.29 -0.29
N VAL A 163 10.85 -2.33 0.75
CA VAL A 163 11.07 -1.62 2.02
C VAL A 163 11.33 -2.63 3.13
N LEU A 164 12.12 -2.23 4.12
CA LEU A 164 12.47 -3.03 5.28
C LEU A 164 12.34 -2.17 6.54
N GLU A 165 11.53 -2.64 7.48
CA GLU A 165 11.53 -2.14 8.86
C GLU A 165 11.95 -3.24 9.82
N ALA A 166 12.73 -2.90 10.83
CA ALA A 166 13.08 -3.78 11.94
C ALA A 166 13.58 -2.94 13.11
N ASP A 167 13.32 -3.39 14.33
CA ASP A 167 13.79 -2.74 15.56
C ASP A 167 13.36 -1.26 15.70
N GLY A 168 12.18 -0.93 15.16
CA GLY A 168 11.63 0.42 15.21
C GLY A 168 12.21 1.38 14.17
N VAL A 169 12.98 0.88 13.19
CA VAL A 169 13.65 1.68 12.16
C VAL A 169 13.27 1.18 10.76
N ARG A 170 12.94 2.10 9.84
CA ARG A 170 12.81 1.81 8.41
C ARG A 170 14.17 1.92 7.73
N TRP A 171 14.85 0.78 7.62
CA TRP A 171 16.21 0.65 7.08
C TRP A 171 16.30 0.80 5.56
N ALA A 172 15.32 0.26 4.84
CA ALA A 172 15.23 0.40 3.39
C ALA A 172 13.95 1.17 3.07
N VAL A 173 14.11 2.30 2.37
CA VAL A 173 13.02 3.20 1.97
C VAL A 173 12.91 3.19 0.45
N ASP A 174 11.68 3.28 -0.05
CA ASP A 174 11.45 3.76 -1.41
C ASP A 174 11.23 5.28 -1.34
N LEU A 175 11.67 6.03 -2.35
CA LEU A 175 11.53 7.48 -2.35
C LEU A 175 10.18 7.95 -2.93
N GLY A 176 9.44 7.04 -3.55
CA GLY A 176 8.18 7.31 -4.22
C GLY A 176 8.36 8.25 -5.41
N THR A 177 7.32 9.01 -5.71
CA THR A 177 7.26 9.81 -6.93
C THR A 177 8.28 10.96 -7.01
N GLU A 178 8.59 11.36 -8.25
CA GLU A 178 9.23 12.64 -8.55
C GLU A 178 8.18 13.71 -8.90
N SER A 179 8.55 14.98 -8.75
CA SER A 179 7.76 16.10 -9.25
C SER A 179 7.72 16.12 -10.79
N TYR A 180 6.52 15.96 -11.35
CA TYR A 180 6.30 16.11 -12.79
C TYR A 180 6.68 17.49 -13.33
N ASP A 181 6.54 18.55 -12.53
CA ASP A 181 6.94 19.90 -12.92
C ASP A 181 8.46 19.98 -13.10
N LYS A 182 9.23 19.36 -12.19
CA LYS A 182 10.69 19.28 -12.33
C LYS A 182 11.10 18.45 -13.55
N MET A 183 10.48 17.30 -13.75
CA MET A 183 10.75 16.45 -14.93
C MET A 183 10.42 17.19 -16.24
N ARG A 184 9.31 17.93 -16.27
CA ARG A 184 8.91 18.76 -17.43
C ARG A 184 9.90 19.90 -17.67
N ALA A 185 10.32 20.60 -16.62
CA ALA A 185 11.34 21.64 -16.71
C ALA A 185 12.68 21.09 -17.24
N ALA A 186 13.02 19.85 -16.88
CA ALA A 186 14.16 19.12 -17.40
C ALA A 186 13.96 18.54 -18.82
N LYS A 187 12.80 18.79 -19.46
CA LYS A 187 12.44 18.34 -20.82
C LYS A 187 12.51 16.82 -21.00
N LEU A 188 12.17 16.07 -19.94
CA LEU A 188 12.06 14.62 -20.00
C LEU A 188 10.74 14.21 -20.67
N ASP A 189 10.73 13.04 -21.31
CA ASP A 189 9.54 12.46 -21.91
C ASP A 189 8.76 11.64 -20.86
N LEU A 190 7.96 12.33 -20.05
CA LEU A 190 7.19 11.72 -18.96
C LEU A 190 6.21 10.64 -19.45
N TRP A 191 5.75 10.73 -20.69
CA TRP A 191 4.61 9.93 -21.17
C TRP A 191 5.05 8.72 -22.00
N SER A 192 6.27 8.72 -22.53
CA SER A 192 6.81 7.56 -23.23
C SER A 192 7.30 6.49 -22.26
N TYR A 193 6.76 5.28 -22.41
CA TYR A 193 7.21 4.07 -21.72
C TYR A 193 8.22 3.26 -22.56
N ALA A 194 8.70 3.81 -23.68
CA ALA A 194 9.71 3.14 -24.48
C ALA A 194 10.98 2.86 -23.67
N GLN A 195 11.70 1.78 -23.99
CA GLN A 195 12.97 1.41 -23.32
C GLN A 195 13.98 2.56 -23.33
N THR A 196 13.96 3.38 -24.39
CA THR A 196 14.86 4.52 -24.62
C THR A 196 14.30 5.84 -24.09
N SER A 197 13.18 5.84 -23.36
CA SER A 197 12.57 7.06 -22.85
C SER A 197 13.46 7.75 -21.83
N THR A 198 13.53 9.08 -21.92
CA THR A 198 14.32 9.90 -21.00
C THR A 198 13.70 9.97 -19.61
N ARG A 199 12.43 9.57 -19.40
CA ARG A 199 11.87 9.50 -18.04
C ARG A 199 12.69 8.60 -17.11
N TRP A 200 13.27 7.53 -17.64
CA TRP A 200 14.05 6.55 -16.89
C TRP A 200 15.37 7.09 -16.36
N THR A 201 15.83 8.26 -16.84
CA THR A 201 17.01 8.94 -16.30
C THR A 201 16.71 9.72 -15.03
N THR A 202 15.44 9.87 -14.66
CA THR A 202 15.04 10.53 -13.40
C THR A 202 15.39 9.61 -12.24
N PHE A 203 16.10 10.11 -11.23
CA PHE A 203 16.59 9.28 -10.13
C PHE A 203 15.49 8.43 -9.46
N ARG A 204 14.31 9.02 -9.17
CA ARG A 204 13.20 8.31 -8.50
C ARG A 204 12.33 7.45 -9.41
N VAL A 205 12.34 7.67 -10.74
CA VAL A 205 11.52 6.90 -11.70
C VAL A 205 12.35 5.80 -12.37
N GLY A 206 13.64 6.07 -12.52
CA GLY A 206 14.65 5.15 -12.99
C GLY A 206 15.10 4.20 -11.88
N PRO A 207 15.96 3.25 -12.24
CA PRO A 207 16.35 2.15 -11.35
C PRO A 207 17.33 2.55 -10.23
N GLU A 208 17.87 3.77 -10.28
CA GLU A 208 18.90 4.23 -9.34
C GLU A 208 18.34 4.62 -7.96
N GLY A 209 17.04 4.95 -7.89
CA GLY A 209 16.38 5.39 -6.66
C GLY A 209 15.75 4.27 -5.83
N HIS A 210 15.83 3.01 -6.27
CA HIS A 210 15.12 1.88 -5.65
C HIS A 210 16.07 0.85 -5.04
N ASN A 211 15.58 0.15 -4.01
CA ASN A 211 16.28 -0.98 -3.41
C ASN A 211 16.15 -2.22 -4.30
N ILE A 212 16.91 -2.28 -5.39
CA ILE A 212 16.87 -3.37 -6.37
C ILE A 212 18.26 -3.90 -6.73
N LEU A 213 18.31 -5.15 -7.22
CA LEU A 213 19.51 -5.70 -7.82
C LEU A 213 19.70 -5.14 -9.24
N ARG A 214 20.95 -4.81 -9.59
CA ARG A 214 21.34 -4.25 -10.88
C ARG A 214 22.39 -5.16 -11.52
N PHE A 215 22.20 -5.53 -12.77
CA PHE A 215 23.13 -6.37 -13.53
C PHE A 215 23.84 -5.52 -14.57
N GLY A 216 25.15 -5.32 -14.41
CA GLY A 216 25.96 -4.53 -15.34
C GLY A 216 25.52 -3.07 -15.54
N GLY A 217 24.80 -2.49 -14.56
CA GLY A 217 24.23 -1.14 -14.68
C GLY A 217 23.09 -0.99 -15.70
N ALA A 218 22.64 -2.08 -16.32
CA ALA A 218 21.60 -2.05 -17.35
C ALA A 218 20.24 -1.69 -16.75
N TYR A 219 19.45 -0.88 -17.45
CA TYR A 219 18.05 -0.61 -17.10
C TYR A 219 17.21 -1.89 -17.13
N GLN A 220 16.11 -1.91 -16.36
CA GLN A 220 15.13 -2.99 -16.46
C GLN A 220 14.53 -3.02 -17.87
N ASP A 221 14.28 -4.21 -18.39
CA ASP A 221 13.51 -4.37 -19.62
C ASP A 221 12.06 -3.93 -19.34
N ILE A 222 11.57 -2.94 -20.09
CA ILE A 222 10.22 -2.43 -19.95
C ILE A 222 9.16 -3.51 -20.27
N MET A 223 9.47 -4.51 -21.08
CA MET A 223 8.58 -5.65 -21.31
C MET A 223 8.79 -6.78 -20.31
N GLY A 224 9.84 -6.70 -19.50
CA GLY A 224 10.13 -7.65 -18.43
C GLY A 224 9.08 -7.55 -17.31
N LYS A 225 8.79 -8.70 -16.69
CA LYS A 225 7.87 -8.81 -15.56
C LYS A 225 8.48 -9.62 -14.44
N GLY A 226 8.62 -9.00 -13.26
CA GLY A 226 8.95 -9.67 -12.02
C GLY A 226 7.74 -10.37 -11.44
N GLU A 227 7.80 -11.70 -11.34
CA GLU A 227 6.74 -12.50 -10.73
C GLU A 227 7.00 -12.71 -9.23
N ILE A 228 5.92 -12.87 -8.46
CA ILE A 228 6.00 -13.29 -7.06
C ILE A 228 5.51 -14.72 -6.97
N THR A 229 6.41 -15.60 -6.54
CA THR A 229 6.10 -17.03 -6.37
C THR A 229 6.18 -17.39 -4.90
N THR A 230 5.07 -17.89 -4.34
CA THR A 230 5.06 -18.44 -2.99
C THR A 230 5.68 -19.84 -3.02
N LEU A 231 6.72 -20.04 -2.22
CA LEU A 231 7.33 -21.36 -2.06
C LEU A 231 6.58 -22.13 -0.95
N PRO A 232 6.45 -23.47 -1.07
CA PRO A 232 5.93 -24.29 0.01
C PRO A 232 6.75 -24.09 1.29
N ALA A 233 6.07 -23.97 2.43
CA ALA A 233 6.74 -23.90 3.72
C ALA A 233 7.56 -25.18 3.95
N LYS A 234 8.88 -25.06 3.88
CA LYS A 234 9.80 -26.07 4.40
C LYS A 234 10.28 -25.59 5.77
N LYS A 235 10.15 -26.43 6.80
CA LYS A 235 10.82 -26.18 8.08
C LYS A 235 12.33 -26.13 7.79
N GLY A 236 12.92 -24.94 7.82
CA GLY A 236 14.37 -24.79 7.70
C GLY A 236 15.03 -25.45 8.90
N ALA A 237 16.03 -26.31 8.65
CA ALA A 237 16.95 -26.75 9.68
C ALA A 237 17.93 -25.61 9.96
N TRP A 238 17.53 -24.67 10.81
CA TRP A 238 18.50 -23.78 11.44
C TRP A 238 19.19 -24.61 12.53
N GLU A 239 20.23 -25.35 12.15
CA GLU A 239 21.17 -25.88 13.13
C GLU A 239 21.79 -24.67 13.84
N THR A 240 21.34 -24.41 15.05
CA THR A 240 22.03 -23.52 15.98
C THR A 240 23.41 -24.09 16.22
N ARG A 241 24.40 -23.61 15.47
CA ARG A 241 25.80 -23.72 15.89
C ARG A 241 25.99 -22.71 17.01
N SER A 242 25.96 -23.21 18.24
CA SER A 242 26.46 -22.47 19.40
C SER A 242 27.90 -22.07 19.12
N ILE A 243 28.21 -20.77 19.24
CA ILE A 243 29.57 -20.26 19.36
C ILE A 243 29.99 -20.39 20.82
#